data_AF-A0A949XP06-F1
#
_entry.id   AF-A0A949XP06-F1
#
_cell.length_a   1.000
_cell.length_b   1.000
_cell.length_c   1.000
_cell.angle_alpha   90.00
_cell.angle_beta   90.00
_cell.angle_gamma   90.00
#
_symmetry.space_group_name_H-M   'P 1'
#
loop_
_entity.id
_entity.type
_entity.pdbx_description
1 polymer ?
#
loop_
_entity_poly.entity_id
_entity_poly.type
_entity_poly.pdbx_seq_one_letter_code
_entity_poly.pdbx_strand_id
1 'polypeptide(L)'
;MATAKQIAANRRNAQKSCGPKSPETKEIVSQNRTTHGLCGKFAVLACENQGNFDKLLAAMTEAEQPANASEVELVVKMAEH
;
A
#
# COMPACT_ATOMS: atom_id res chain seq x y z
N MET A 1 19.78 -36.20 1.68
CA MET A 1 18.30 -36.36 1.73
C MET A 1 17.82 -36.21 3.16
N ALA A 2 16.61 -35.67 3.38
CA ALA A 2 16.05 -35.54 4.73
C ALA A 2 15.71 -36.92 5.33
N THR A 3 15.98 -37.09 6.62
CA THR A 3 15.69 -38.33 7.36
C THR A 3 14.19 -38.47 7.66
N ALA A 4 13.72 -39.69 7.93
CA ALA A 4 12.32 -39.95 8.29
C ALA A 4 11.86 -39.11 9.52
N LYS A 5 12.75 -38.92 10.50
CA LYS A 5 12.50 -38.07 11.68
C LYS A 5 12.32 -36.60 11.28
N GLN A 6 13.14 -36.09 10.36
CA GLN A 6 13.01 -34.74 9.82
C GLN A 6 11.70 -34.56 9.03
N ILE A 7 11.30 -35.56 8.23
CA ILE A 7 10.04 -35.51 7.47
C ILE A 7 8.83 -35.48 8.41
N ALA A 8 8.81 -36.30 9.46
CA ALA A 8 7.72 -36.32 10.44
C ALA A 8 7.62 -34.99 11.21
N ALA A 9 8.76 -34.39 11.57
CA ALA A 9 8.80 -33.07 12.19
C ALA A 9 8.28 -31.98 11.24
N ASN A 10 8.71 -31.99 9.98
CA ASN A 10 8.26 -31.02 8.97
C ASN A 10 6.75 -31.09 8.74
N ARG A 11 6.16 -32.29 8.68
CA ARG A 11 4.70 -32.46 8.55
C ARG A 11 3.94 -31.84 9.73
N ARG A 12 4.42 -32.07 10.97
CA ARG A 12 3.81 -31.49 12.18
C ARG A 12 3.95 -29.96 12.23
N ASN A 13 5.10 -29.44 11.80
CA ASN A 13 5.33 -27.99 11.77
C ASN A 13 4.51 -27.29 10.67
N ALA A 14 4.34 -27.94 9.51
CA ALA A 14 3.53 -27.42 8.42
C ALA A 14 2.07 -27.17 8.84
N GLN A 15 1.49 -28.03 9.70
CA GLN A 15 0.14 -27.84 10.24
C GLN A 15 -0.01 -26.59 11.10
N LYS A 16 1.09 -26.11 11.71
CA LYS A 16 1.11 -24.91 12.57
C LYS A 16 1.37 -23.62 11.79
N SER A 17 1.91 -23.72 10.57
CA SER A 17 2.39 -22.59 9.77
C SER A 17 1.77 -22.58 8.38
N CYS A 18 0.45 -22.75 8.27
CA CYS A 18 -0.29 -22.74 6.99
C CYS A 18 -0.59 -21.31 6.47
N GLY A 19 0.36 -20.38 6.62
CA GLY A 19 0.20 -18.98 6.20
C GLY A 19 -0.99 -18.24 6.85
N PRO A 20 -1.19 -16.97 6.47
CA PRO A 20 -2.37 -16.21 6.89
C PRO A 20 -3.63 -16.77 6.23
N LYS A 21 -4.65 -17.09 7.05
CA LYS A 21 -5.92 -17.67 6.59
C LYS A 21 -7.06 -16.64 6.48
N SER A 22 -6.87 -15.44 7.03
CA SER A 22 -7.83 -14.33 6.93
C SER A 22 -7.28 -13.18 6.09
N PRO A 23 -8.14 -12.34 5.49
CA PRO A 23 -7.72 -11.12 4.80
C PRO A 23 -6.90 -10.21 5.72
N GLU A 24 -7.35 -10.02 6.97
CA GLU A 24 -6.69 -9.22 8.01
C GLU A 24 -5.26 -9.71 8.29
N THR A 25 -5.08 -11.02 8.53
CA THR A 25 -3.74 -11.57 8.78
C THR A 25 -2.87 -11.54 7.52
N LYS A 26 -3.47 -11.58 6.33
CA LYS A 26 -2.73 -11.47 5.06
C LYS A 26 -2.21 -10.05 4.85
N GLU A 27 -2.99 -9.03 5.19
CA GLU A 27 -2.54 -7.63 5.17
C GLU A 27 -1.37 -7.42 6.12
N ILE A 28 -1.44 -7.94 7.35
CA ILE A 28 -0.34 -7.85 8.32
C ILE A 28 0.93 -8.53 7.77
N VAL A 29 0.81 -9.79 7.32
CA VAL A 29 1.96 -10.55 6.80
C VAL A 29 2.54 -9.94 5.52
N SER A 30 1.73 -9.24 4.72
CA SER A 30 2.21 -8.57 3.49
C SER A 30 3.24 -7.48 3.78
N GLN A 31 3.21 -6.88 4.98
CA GLN A 31 4.14 -5.84 5.38
C GLN A 31 5.50 -6.39 5.86
N ASN A 32 5.65 -7.70 6.07
CA ASN A 32 6.89 -8.30 6.59
C ASN A 32 8.11 -8.11 5.68
N ARG A 33 7.91 -7.82 4.39
CA ARG A 33 8.99 -7.56 3.42
C ARG A 33 9.35 -6.07 3.32
N THR A 34 8.60 -5.18 3.97
CA THR A 34 8.84 -3.75 3.92
C THR A 34 10.16 -3.42 4.63
N THR A 35 11.17 -3.01 3.86
CA THR A 35 12.50 -2.67 4.39
C THR A 35 12.62 -1.21 4.80
N HIS A 36 12.22 -0.30 3.90
CA HIS A 36 12.35 1.15 4.12
C HIS A 36 11.01 1.86 4.30
N GLY A 37 9.91 1.33 3.74
CA GLY A 37 8.58 1.93 3.87
C GLY A 37 8.44 3.33 3.26
N LEU A 38 9.42 3.78 2.46
CA LEU A 38 9.50 5.14 1.93
C LEU A 38 8.58 5.40 0.72
N CYS A 39 8.06 4.35 0.08
CA CYS A 39 7.02 4.45 -0.95
C CYS A 39 5.64 4.24 -0.31
N GLY A 40 5.17 5.25 0.41
CA GLY A 40 3.79 5.33 0.89
C GLY A 40 2.85 5.85 -0.20
N LYS A 41 1.54 5.69 0.00
CA LYS A 41 0.55 6.47 -0.76
C LYS A 41 0.65 7.93 -0.30
N PHE A 42 0.39 8.87 -1.21
CA PHE A 42 0.30 10.27 -0.85
C PHE A 42 -0.79 10.48 0.20
N ALA A 43 -0.48 11.25 1.23
CA ALA A 43 -1.42 11.67 2.26
C ALA A 43 -0.94 13.00 2.84
N VAL A 44 -1.85 13.96 2.97
CA VAL A 44 -1.58 15.19 3.71
C VAL A 44 -1.38 14.82 5.19
N LEU A 45 -0.21 15.16 5.73
CA LEU A 45 0.17 14.81 7.09
C LEU A 45 -0.68 15.58 8.10
N ALA A 46 -0.78 15.07 9.33
CA ALA A 46 -1.53 15.73 10.40
C ALA A 46 -1.00 17.14 10.76
N CYS A 47 0.27 17.43 10.44
CA CYS A 47 0.87 18.75 10.62
C CYS A 47 0.68 19.68 9.41
N GLU A 48 0.11 19.19 8.32
CA GLU A 48 -0.20 19.94 7.11
C GLU A 48 -1.67 20.33 7.08
N ASN A 49 -2.05 21.23 6.17
CA ASN A 49 -3.42 21.73 6.06
C ASN A 49 -4.10 21.13 4.83
N GLN A 50 -5.03 20.20 5.04
CA GLN A 50 -5.83 19.59 3.98
C GLN A 50 -6.55 20.63 3.11
N GLY A 51 -7.12 21.67 3.72
CA GLY A 51 -7.84 22.72 2.98
C GLY A 51 -6.94 23.56 2.06
N ASN A 52 -5.64 23.65 2.34
CA ASN A 52 -4.69 24.29 1.40
C ASN A 52 -4.40 23.38 0.21
N PHE A 53 -4.25 22.08 0.44
CA PHE A 53 -4.09 21.08 -0.62
C PHE A 53 -5.33 21.04 -1.52
N ASP A 54 -6.53 21.02 -0.95
CA ASP A 54 -7.77 20.99 -1.72
C ASP A 54 -7.93 22.24 -2.61
N LYS A 55 -7.50 23.41 -2.11
CA LYS A 55 -7.48 24.66 -2.90
C LYS A 55 -6.47 24.59 -4.04
N LEU A 56 -5.29 24.04 -3.80
CA LEU A 56 -4.28 23.84 -4.85
C LEU A 56 -4.82 22.92 -5.94
N LEU A 57 -5.40 21.78 -5.56
CA LEU A 57 -5.96 20.81 -6.50
C LEU A 57 -7.10 21.42 -7.31
N ALA A 58 -8.00 22.19 -6.68
CA ALA A 58 -9.08 22.90 -7.36
C ALA A 58 -8.53 23.92 -8.37
N ALA A 59 -7.50 24.68 -8.00
CA ALA A 59 -6.87 25.65 -8.89
C ALA A 59 -6.20 24.98 -10.10
N MET A 60 -5.52 23.84 -9.89
CA MET A 60 -4.90 23.08 -10.99
C MET A 60 -5.95 22.45 -11.91
N THR A 61 -7.04 21.94 -11.33
CA THR A 61 -8.15 21.36 -12.10
C THR A 61 -8.85 22.43 -12.97
N GLU A 62 -9.04 23.63 -12.44
CA GLU A 62 -9.60 24.75 -13.20
C GLU A 62 -8.65 25.22 -14.31
N ALA A 63 -7.34 25.23 -14.05
CA ALA A 63 -6.33 25.66 -15.01
C ALA A 63 -6.19 24.70 -16.20
N GLU A 64 -6.16 23.39 -15.94
CA GLU A 64 -5.91 22.36 -16.97
C GLU A 64 -7.19 21.86 -17.66
N GLN A 65 -8.37 22.10 -17.08
CA GLN A 65 -9.68 21.71 -17.62
C GLN A 65 -9.72 20.27 -18.19
N PRO A 66 -9.45 19.25 -17.36
CA PRO A 66 -9.35 17.87 -17.82
C PRO A 66 -10.68 17.37 -18.41
N ALA A 67 -10.62 16.80 -19.61
CA ALA A 67 -11.77 16.32 -20.37
C ALA A 67 -12.10 14.84 -20.09
N ASN A 68 -11.15 14.06 -19.55
CA ASN A 68 -11.32 12.64 -19.29
C ASN A 68 -10.70 12.19 -17.96
N ALA A 69 -11.04 10.98 -17.52
CA ALA A 69 -10.59 10.43 -16.23
C ALA A 69 -9.06 10.29 -16.12
N SER A 70 -8.37 10.04 -17.24
CA SER A 70 -6.90 9.95 -17.25
C SER A 70 -6.24 11.31 -17.05
N GLU A 71 -6.80 12.36 -17.63
CA GLU A 71 -6.34 13.74 -17.40
C GLU A 71 -6.61 14.19 -15.97
N VAL A 72 -7.76 13.83 -15.39
CA VAL A 72 -8.03 14.06 -13.96
C VAL A 72 -6.98 13.38 -13.09
N GLU A 73 -6.64 12.12 -13.38
CA GLU A 73 -5.59 11.40 -12.64
C GLU A 73 -4.23 12.09 -12.75
N LEU A 74 -3.89 12.63 -13.92
CA LEU A 74 -2.64 13.37 -14.13
C LEU A 74 -2.62 14.68 -13.33
N VAL A 75 -3.70 15.45 -13.35
CA VAL A 75 -3.81 16.69 -12.58
C VAL A 75 -3.69 16.42 -11.08
N VAL A 76 -4.30 15.34 -10.58
CA VAL A 76 -4.15 14.92 -9.18
C VAL A 76 -2.69 14.61 -8.88
N LYS A 77 -2.00 13.82 -9.71
CA LYS A 77 -0.57 13.51 -9.53
C LYS A 77 0.33 14.74 -9.57
N MET A 78 -0.03 15.76 -10.34
CA MET A 78 0.70 17.04 -10.35
C MET A 78 0.58 17.80 -9.03
N ALA A 79 -0.54 17.65 -8.30
CA ALA A 79 -0.72 18.26 -6.99
C ALA A 79 -0.04 17.47 -5.86
N GLU A 80 0.21 16.17 -6.06
CA GLU A 80 0.85 15.27 -5.09
C GLU A 80 2.39 15.38 -5.06
N HIS A 81 3.02 16.07 -6.03
CA HIS A 81 4.48 16.14 -6.23
C HIS A 81 5.01 17.57 -6.29
#